data_AF-A0A962N9U2-F1
#
_entry.id   AF-A0A962N9U2-F1
#
_cell.length_a   1.000
_cell.length_b   1.000
_cell.length_c   1.000
_cell.angle_alpha   90.00
_cell.angle_beta   90.00
_cell.angle_gamma   90.00
#
_symmetry.space_group_name_H-M   'P 1'
#
loop_
_entity.id
_entity.type
_entity.pdbx_description
1 polymer ?
#
loop_
_entity_poly.entity_id
_entity_poly.type
_entity_poly.pdbx_seq_one_letter_code
_entity_poly.pdbx_strand_id
1 'polypeptide(L)'
;GGQTEAADERIGRLLTCDTLVGCREVTQAIAERARHELCLYTRDLEAPLYDHDAFIEQCRRIALSGRHARLRVLLQDTARVARDGHRLVGLAQRLSTAIHIRQPQGDDLQYAAAFLLNDRASYLFRSAGDRWEGEGDLYHPPRQSELQRYFDAVWERSPEPAELRRLSL
;
A
#
# COMPACT_ATOMS: atom_id res chain seq x y z
N GLY A 1 -19.20 7.27 -14.44
CA GLY A 1 -19.70 6.42 -15.53
C GLY A 1 -18.59 5.52 -16.03
N GLY A 2 -17.77 5.98 -16.98
CA GLY A 2 -16.87 5.11 -17.74
C GLY A 2 -15.67 4.46 -17.02
N GLN A 3 -15.15 5.02 -15.93
CA GLN A 3 -13.99 4.41 -15.22
C GLN A 3 -14.36 3.17 -14.41
N THR A 4 -15.58 3.12 -13.85
CA THR A 4 -16.08 1.97 -13.07
C THR A 4 -16.38 0.77 -13.96
N GLU A 5 -16.91 1.00 -15.16
CA GLU A 5 -17.26 -0.03 -16.14
C GLU A 5 -16.00 -0.70 -16.73
N ALA A 6 -14.98 0.10 -17.08
CA ALA A 6 -13.68 -0.41 -17.54
C ALA A 6 -12.89 -1.16 -16.46
N ALA A 7 -13.11 -0.85 -15.17
CA ALA A 7 -12.49 -1.56 -14.06
C ALA A 7 -13.16 -2.92 -13.79
N ASP A 8 -14.47 -3.03 -14.01
CA ASP A 8 -15.20 -4.29 -13.83
C ASP A 8 -14.85 -5.32 -14.91
N GLU A 9 -14.54 -4.88 -16.14
CA GLU A 9 -14.03 -5.75 -17.22
C GLU A 9 -12.66 -6.40 -16.91
N ARG A 10 -11.93 -5.86 -15.94
CA ARG A 10 -10.59 -6.33 -15.53
C ARG A 10 -10.61 -7.30 -14.34
N ILE A 11 -11.79 -7.59 -13.77
CA ILE A 11 -11.94 -8.47 -12.60
C ILE A 11 -11.59 -9.92 -12.97
N GLY A 12 -10.76 -10.57 -12.15
CA GLY A 12 -10.35 -11.97 -12.35
C GLY A 12 -9.38 -12.15 -13.52
N ARG A 13 -8.76 -11.05 -13.97
CA ARG A 13 -7.72 -11.04 -14.99
C ARG A 13 -6.41 -10.59 -14.37
N LEU A 14 -5.35 -11.34 -14.67
CA LEU A 14 -3.99 -10.93 -14.37
C LEU A 14 -3.66 -9.62 -15.11
N LEU A 15 -3.36 -8.59 -14.33
CA LEU A 15 -2.81 -7.32 -14.76
C LEU A 15 -1.30 -7.38 -14.62
N THR A 16 -0.57 -6.87 -15.60
CA THR A 16 0.89 -6.73 -15.51
C THR A 16 1.27 -5.26 -15.62
N CYS A 17 2.33 -4.86 -14.92
CA CYS A 17 3.00 -3.59 -15.15
C CYS A 17 4.49 -3.83 -15.35
N ASP A 18 5.10 -3.09 -16.28
CA ASP A 18 6.53 -3.09 -16.60
C ASP A 18 7.10 -1.66 -16.68
N THR A 19 6.27 -0.67 -16.32
CA THR A 19 6.59 0.75 -16.28
C THR A 19 5.97 1.40 -15.05
N LEU A 20 6.53 2.54 -14.64
CA LEU A 20 5.96 3.34 -13.54
C LEU A 20 4.49 3.72 -13.82
N VAL A 21 4.17 4.07 -15.07
CA VAL A 21 2.81 4.43 -15.47
C VAL A 21 1.87 3.24 -15.30
N GLY A 22 2.25 2.06 -15.80
CA GLY A 22 1.47 0.84 -15.61
C GLY A 22 1.27 0.49 -14.14
N CYS A 23 2.32 0.59 -13.31
CA CYS A 23 2.19 0.27 -11.89
C CYS A 23 1.34 1.29 -11.14
N ARG A 24 1.35 2.57 -11.55
CA ARG A 24 0.42 3.61 -11.04
C ARG A 24 -1.03 3.27 -11.40
N GLU A 25 -1.30 2.88 -12.64
CA GLU A 25 -2.65 2.50 -13.07
C GLU A 25 -3.19 1.31 -12.27
N VAL A 26 -2.39 0.26 -12.10
CA VAL A 26 -2.80 -0.93 -11.32
C VAL A 26 -2.98 -0.57 -9.84
N THR A 27 -2.05 0.19 -9.27
CA THR A 27 -2.13 0.69 -7.89
C THR A 27 -3.41 1.51 -7.66
N GLN A 28 -3.72 2.42 -8.58
CA GLN A 28 -4.93 3.25 -8.52
C GLN A 28 -6.19 2.39 -8.58
N ALA A 29 -6.26 1.44 -9.50
CA ALA A 29 -7.41 0.52 -9.62
C ALA A 29 -7.63 -0.31 -8.33
N ILE A 30 -6.55 -0.73 -7.66
CA ILE A 30 -6.63 -1.44 -6.37
C ILE A 30 -7.11 -0.51 -5.25
N ALA A 31 -6.55 0.71 -5.17
CA ALA A 31 -6.90 1.68 -4.13
C ALA A 31 -8.35 2.17 -4.25
N GLU A 32 -8.86 2.33 -5.47
CA GLU A 32 -10.25 2.71 -5.74
C GLU A 32 -11.25 1.65 -5.28
N ARG A 33 -10.89 0.36 -5.42
CA ARG A 33 -11.76 -0.76 -5.00
C ARG A 33 -11.77 -0.98 -3.50
N ALA A 34 -10.73 -0.56 -2.78
CA ALA A 34 -10.66 -0.71 -1.33
C ALA A 34 -11.87 -0.06 -0.65
N ARG A 35 -12.55 -0.83 0.20
CA ARG A 35 -13.75 -0.38 0.91
C ARG A 35 -13.38 0.19 2.27
N HIS A 36 -12.65 -0.57 3.06
CA HIS A 36 -12.25 -0.20 4.42
C HIS A 36 -10.77 -0.45 4.71
N GLU A 37 -10.13 -1.40 4.00
CA GLU A 37 -8.76 -1.79 4.29
C GLU A 37 -7.82 -1.65 3.09
N LEU A 38 -6.60 -1.18 3.36
CA LEU A 38 -5.48 -1.17 2.43
C LEU A 38 -4.19 -1.51 3.20
N CYS A 39 -3.46 -2.52 2.74
CA CYS A 39 -2.16 -2.89 3.30
C CYS A 39 -1.08 -2.65 2.25
N LEU A 40 -0.03 -1.91 2.64
CA LEU A 40 1.10 -1.56 1.79
C LEU A 40 2.40 -2.05 2.43
N TYR A 41 3.14 -2.88 1.70
CA TYR A 41 4.51 -3.25 2.03
C TYR A 41 5.45 -2.60 1.01
N THR A 42 6.35 -1.74 1.46
CA THR A 42 7.24 -0.98 0.59
C THR A 42 8.56 -0.65 1.28
N ARG A 43 9.61 -0.42 0.47
CA ARG A 43 10.93 -0.06 0.98
C ARG A 43 10.93 1.36 1.54
N ASP A 44 10.43 2.34 0.80
CA ASP A 44 10.62 3.76 1.10
C ASP A 44 9.42 4.64 0.73
N LEU A 45 8.21 4.08 0.69
CA LEU A 45 6.98 4.74 0.22
C LEU A 45 7.06 5.25 -1.22
N GLU A 46 8.12 4.96 -1.98
CA GLU A 46 8.21 5.09 -3.42
C GLU A 46 7.43 6.29 -3.98
N ALA A 47 7.91 7.51 -3.67
CA ALA A 47 7.18 8.75 -3.98
C ALA A 47 6.66 8.84 -5.43
N PRO A 48 7.37 8.35 -6.47
CA PRO A 48 6.80 8.27 -7.80
C PRO A 48 5.52 7.45 -7.88
N LEU A 49 5.34 6.38 -7.11
CA LEU A 49 4.16 5.53 -7.15
C LEU A 49 3.04 6.01 -6.23
N TYR A 50 3.37 6.53 -5.04
CA TYR A 50 2.37 6.79 -3.99
C TYR A 50 2.20 8.28 -3.62
N ASP A 51 3.10 9.17 -4.04
CA ASP A 51 3.05 10.60 -3.66
C ASP A 51 2.37 11.47 -4.73
N HIS A 52 1.17 11.09 -5.16
CA HIS A 52 0.35 11.86 -6.09
C HIS A 52 -1.10 11.99 -5.60
N ASP A 53 -1.80 13.04 -6.04
CA ASP A 53 -3.13 13.42 -5.52
C ASP A 53 -4.13 12.27 -5.58
N ALA A 54 -4.20 11.58 -6.73
CA ALA A 54 -5.15 10.49 -6.91
C ALA A 54 -5.00 9.37 -5.86
N PHE A 55 -3.77 8.97 -5.51
CA PHE A 55 -3.55 7.91 -4.52
C PHE A 55 -3.80 8.42 -3.10
N ILE A 56 -3.29 9.62 -2.76
CA ILE A 56 -3.48 10.23 -1.43
C ILE A 56 -4.97 10.44 -1.12
N GLU A 57 -5.77 10.86 -2.10
CA GLU A 57 -7.22 11.00 -1.95
C GLU A 57 -7.91 9.65 -1.73
N GLN A 58 -7.46 8.57 -2.40
CA GLN A 58 -7.98 7.23 -2.11
C GLN A 58 -7.62 6.77 -0.68
N CYS A 59 -6.38 6.99 -0.23
CA CYS A 59 -5.99 6.69 1.15
C CYS A 59 -6.85 7.46 2.16
N ARG A 60 -7.12 8.75 1.88
CA ARG A 60 -8.01 9.58 2.71
C ARG A 60 -9.43 9.04 2.75
N ARG A 61 -10.00 8.67 1.59
CA ARG A 61 -11.34 8.07 1.48
C ARG A 61 -11.44 6.78 2.30
N ILE A 62 -10.46 5.89 2.17
CA ILE A 62 -10.42 4.61 2.89
C ILE A 62 -10.32 4.86 4.41
N ALA A 63 -9.43 5.74 4.83
CA ALA A 63 -9.23 6.09 6.24
C ALA A 63 -10.47 6.74 6.89
N LEU A 64 -11.36 7.34 6.08
CA LEU A 64 -12.62 7.94 6.53
C LEU A 64 -13.86 7.06 6.27
N SER A 65 -13.67 5.80 5.87
CA SER A 65 -14.77 4.89 5.51
C SER A 65 -15.57 4.35 6.71
N GLY A 66 -15.24 4.75 7.93
CA GLY A 66 -15.99 4.44 9.16
C GLY A 66 -15.19 3.62 10.16
N ARG A 67 -15.88 2.95 11.10
CA ARG A 67 -15.28 2.25 12.24
C ARG A 67 -14.28 1.13 11.90
N HIS A 68 -14.36 0.61 10.68
CA HIS A 68 -13.53 -0.50 10.20
C HIS A 68 -12.38 -0.02 9.32
N ALA A 69 -12.22 1.28 9.14
CA ALA A 69 -11.16 1.87 8.33
C ALA A 69 -9.78 1.50 8.88
N ARG A 70 -8.96 0.87 8.04
CA ARG A 70 -7.63 0.41 8.41
C ARG A 70 -6.67 0.51 7.22
N LEU A 71 -5.76 1.48 7.27
CA LEU A 71 -4.64 1.58 6.35
C LEU A 71 -3.37 1.22 7.10
N ARG A 72 -2.68 0.17 6.66
CA ARG A 72 -1.48 -0.34 7.31
C ARG A 72 -0.30 -0.27 6.35
N VAL A 73 0.80 0.30 6.81
CA VAL A 73 2.03 0.41 6.02
C VAL A 73 3.18 -0.28 6.77
N LEU A 74 3.76 -1.30 6.15
CA LEU A 74 5.08 -1.80 6.51
C LEU A 74 6.12 -1.08 5.66
N LEU A 75 6.95 -0.30 6.33
CA LEU A 75 7.94 0.58 5.71
C LEU A 75 9.34 0.19 6.18
N GLN A 76 10.21 -0.26 5.28
CA GLN A 76 11.55 -0.75 5.65
C GLN A 76 12.52 0.41 6.00
N ASP A 77 12.65 1.40 5.12
CA ASP A 77 13.58 2.53 5.25
C ASP A 77 12.84 3.79 5.74
N THR A 78 12.51 3.76 7.03
CA THR A 78 11.82 4.87 7.71
C THR A 78 12.69 6.12 7.83
N ALA A 79 14.02 5.97 7.88
CA ALA A 79 14.97 7.07 7.97
C ALA A 79 15.00 7.89 6.67
N ARG A 80 14.97 7.23 5.52
CA ARG A 80 14.84 7.89 4.22
C ARG A 80 13.53 8.66 4.10
N VAL A 81 12.41 8.01 4.41
CA VAL A 81 11.09 8.66 4.37
C VAL A 81 11.00 9.83 5.34
N ALA A 82 11.61 9.73 6.53
CA ALA A 82 11.62 10.84 7.48
C ALA A 82 12.42 12.05 6.98
N ARG A 83 13.50 11.80 6.24
CA ARG A 83 14.35 12.85 5.66
C ARG A 83 13.70 13.51 4.45
N ASP A 84 13.17 12.72 3.54
CA ASP A 84 12.68 13.19 2.24
C ASP A 84 11.23 13.70 2.33
N GLY A 85 10.48 13.23 3.33
CA GLY A 85 9.06 13.51 3.50
C GLY A 85 8.19 12.70 2.55
N HIS A 86 6.95 12.44 2.96
CA HIS A 86 5.94 11.80 2.11
C HIS A 86 4.53 12.16 2.58
N ARG A 87 3.60 12.50 1.68
CA ARG A 87 2.25 12.94 2.09
C ARG A 87 1.46 11.88 2.85
N LEU A 88 1.71 10.60 2.58
CA LEU A 88 1.10 9.50 3.35
C LEU A 88 1.52 9.51 4.84
N VAL A 89 2.73 9.96 5.18
CA VAL A 89 3.16 10.12 6.58
C VAL A 89 2.38 11.24 7.25
N GLY A 90 2.26 12.40 6.60
CA GLY A 90 1.45 13.51 7.13
C GLY A 90 -0.04 13.13 7.26
N LEU A 91 -0.57 12.34 6.33
CA LEU A 91 -1.92 11.80 6.42
C LEU A 91 -2.04 10.82 7.60
N ALA A 92 -1.03 9.98 7.83
CA ALA A 92 -1.00 9.03 8.94
C ALA A 92 -1.02 9.73 10.31
N GLN A 93 -0.25 10.81 10.45
CA GLN A 93 -0.24 11.61 11.67
C GLN A 93 -1.60 12.26 11.96
N ARG A 94 -2.29 12.74 10.92
CA ARG A 94 -3.62 13.35 11.04
C ARG A 94 -4.75 12.35 11.29
N LEU A 95 -4.62 11.14 10.75
CA LEU A 95 -5.64 10.08 10.79
C LEU A 95 -5.09 8.85 11.55
N SER A 96 -4.45 9.10 12.68
CA SER A 96 -3.66 8.11 13.45
C SER A 96 -4.46 6.94 14.02
N THR A 97 -5.79 7.03 14.06
CA THR A 97 -6.66 5.90 14.43
C THR A 97 -6.85 4.93 13.27
N ALA A 98 -6.86 5.41 12.03
CA ALA A 98 -7.14 4.63 10.84
C ALA A 98 -5.87 4.23 10.08
N ILE A 99 -4.83 5.08 10.11
CA ILE A 99 -3.60 4.87 9.34
C ILE A 99 -2.44 4.63 10.28
N HIS A 100 -1.77 3.49 10.10
CA HIS A 100 -0.66 3.04 10.94
C HIS A 100 0.55 2.73 10.08
N ILE A 101 1.73 3.18 10.51
CA ILE A 101 3.02 2.86 9.87
C ILE A 101 3.87 2.09 10.88
N ARG A 102 4.40 0.94 10.47
CA ARG A 102 5.29 0.10 11.26
C ARG A 102 6.52 -0.27 10.46
N GLN A 103 7.61 -0.55 11.16
CA GLN A 103 8.89 -0.90 10.53
C GLN A 103 9.20 -2.39 10.74
N PRO A 104 9.29 -3.20 9.67
CA PRO A 104 9.80 -4.57 9.74
C PRO A 104 11.16 -4.65 10.44
N GLN A 105 11.47 -5.81 11.03
CA GLN A 105 12.70 -6.03 11.80
C GLN A 105 13.38 -7.33 11.37
N GLY A 106 14.67 -7.47 11.67
CA GLY A 106 15.43 -8.69 11.38
C GLY A 106 15.41 -9.06 9.90
N ASP A 107 15.16 -10.33 9.60
CA ASP A 107 15.17 -10.86 8.24
C ASP A 107 14.09 -10.23 7.34
N ASP A 108 13.02 -9.68 7.91
CA ASP A 108 11.97 -9.03 7.11
C ASP A 108 12.47 -7.75 6.41
N LEU A 109 13.53 -7.11 6.91
CA LEU A 109 14.14 -5.97 6.23
C LEU A 109 14.82 -6.37 4.90
N GLN A 110 15.08 -7.67 4.70
CA GLN A 110 15.68 -8.21 3.48
C GLN A 110 14.63 -8.61 2.44
N TYR A 111 13.33 -8.51 2.76
CA TYR A 111 12.26 -8.83 1.82
C TYR A 111 12.31 -7.86 0.64
N ALA A 112 12.75 -8.35 -0.52
CA ALA A 112 12.98 -7.51 -1.69
C ALA A 112 11.69 -7.03 -2.37
N ALA A 113 10.59 -7.76 -2.17
CA ALA A 113 9.33 -7.48 -2.84
C ALA A 113 8.59 -6.31 -2.20
N ALA A 114 7.76 -5.65 -3.02
CA ALA A 114 6.80 -4.65 -2.60
C ALA A 114 5.40 -5.07 -3.04
N PHE A 115 4.40 -4.83 -2.21
CA PHE A 115 3.02 -5.18 -2.57
C PHE A 115 1.98 -4.27 -1.91
N LEU A 116 0.84 -4.18 -2.57
CA LEU A 116 -0.35 -3.47 -2.13
C LEU A 116 -1.54 -4.44 -2.22
N LEU A 117 -2.41 -4.46 -1.22
CA LEU A 117 -3.63 -5.27 -1.23
C LEU A 117 -4.76 -4.58 -0.49
N ASN A 118 -6.01 -5.01 -0.75
CA ASN A 118 -7.21 -4.45 -0.13
C ASN A 118 -8.18 -5.53 0.37
N ASP A 119 -9.28 -5.10 0.99
CA ASP A 119 -10.39 -5.94 1.48
C ASP A 119 -11.34 -6.48 0.40
N ARG A 120 -11.02 -6.28 -0.89
CA ARG A 120 -11.80 -6.75 -2.04
C ARG A 120 -11.09 -7.85 -2.82
N ALA A 121 -10.13 -8.53 -2.19
CA ALA A 121 -9.31 -9.56 -2.82
C ALA A 121 -8.48 -9.06 -4.01
N SER A 122 -8.17 -7.75 -4.07
CA SER A 122 -7.27 -7.18 -5.07
C SER A 122 -5.85 -7.08 -4.53
N TYR A 123 -4.85 -7.20 -5.41
CA TYR A 123 -3.45 -7.00 -5.06
C TYR A 123 -2.61 -6.53 -6.25
N LEU A 124 -1.46 -5.91 -5.94
CA LEU A 124 -0.31 -5.70 -6.82
C LEU A 124 0.91 -6.24 -6.09
N PHE A 125 1.69 -7.06 -6.75
CA PHE A 125 2.92 -7.67 -6.23
C PHE A 125 4.07 -7.40 -7.20
N ARG A 126 5.17 -6.86 -6.68
CA ARG A 126 6.43 -6.68 -7.40
C ARG A 126 7.51 -7.45 -6.66
N SER A 127 8.10 -8.44 -7.32
CA SER A 127 9.13 -9.31 -6.72
C SER A 127 10.41 -8.57 -6.33
N ALA A 128 10.70 -7.45 -7.02
CA ALA A 128 11.73 -6.48 -6.67
C ALA A 128 11.09 -5.09 -6.58
N GLY A 129 10.96 -4.56 -5.36
CA GLY A 129 10.29 -3.28 -5.11
C GLY A 129 11.02 -2.06 -5.69
N ASP A 130 12.27 -2.20 -6.10
CA ASP A 130 13.04 -1.17 -6.80
C ASP A 130 12.84 -1.17 -8.32
N ARG A 131 11.97 -2.05 -8.84
CA ARG A 131 11.58 -2.11 -10.24
C ARG A 131 10.11 -1.77 -10.42
N TRP A 132 9.77 -1.28 -11.60
CA TRP A 132 8.39 -1.06 -12.02
C TRP A 132 7.84 -2.27 -12.77
N GLU A 133 8.12 -3.47 -12.25
CA GLU A 133 7.72 -4.73 -12.86
C GLU A 133 6.96 -5.56 -11.83
N GLY A 134 5.75 -5.98 -12.18
CA GLY A 134 4.94 -6.84 -11.32
C GLY A 134 3.62 -7.25 -11.92
N GLU A 135 2.88 -7.98 -11.09
CA GLU A 135 1.60 -8.58 -11.42
C GLU A 135 0.55 -8.15 -10.40
N GLY A 136 -0.70 -8.03 -10.84
CA GLY A 136 -1.81 -7.75 -9.97
C GLY A 136 -3.09 -8.39 -10.47
N ASP A 137 -4.10 -8.42 -9.63
CA ASP A 137 -5.45 -8.81 -10.00
C ASP A 137 -6.43 -7.98 -9.18
N LEU A 138 -7.56 -7.60 -9.77
CA LEU A 138 -8.61 -6.88 -9.06
C LEU A 138 -9.52 -7.81 -8.26
N TYR A 139 -9.41 -9.13 -8.45
CA TYR A 139 -10.09 -10.15 -7.66
C TYR A 139 -9.40 -11.52 -7.78
N HIS A 140 -8.51 -11.83 -6.84
CA HIS A 140 -7.86 -13.12 -6.74
C HIS A 140 -7.71 -13.56 -5.26
N PRO A 141 -8.78 -14.12 -4.65
CA PRO A 141 -8.80 -14.44 -3.22
C PRO A 141 -7.64 -15.32 -2.71
N PRO A 142 -7.20 -16.38 -3.41
CA PRO A 142 -6.12 -17.24 -2.90
C PRO A 142 -4.80 -16.48 -2.68
N ARG A 143 -4.36 -15.75 -3.72
CA ARG A 143 -3.13 -14.93 -3.68
C ARG A 143 -3.22 -13.75 -2.72
N GLN A 144 -4.35 -13.03 -2.70
CA GLN A 144 -4.52 -11.94 -1.74
C GLN A 144 -4.48 -12.47 -0.29
N SER A 145 -5.10 -13.62 -0.01
CA SER A 145 -5.08 -14.24 1.33
C SER A 145 -3.69 -14.72 1.74
N GLU A 146 -2.86 -15.15 0.78
CA GLU A 146 -1.45 -15.47 1.02
C GLU A 146 -0.64 -14.23 1.42
N LEU A 147 -0.74 -13.16 0.63
CA LEU A 147 -0.05 -11.90 0.91
C LEU A 147 -0.53 -11.27 2.22
N GLN A 148 -1.84 -11.31 2.50
CA GLN A 148 -2.42 -10.81 3.75
C GLN A 148 -1.86 -11.56 4.96
N ARG A 149 -1.78 -12.90 4.91
CA ARG A 149 -1.20 -13.70 5.99
C ARG A 149 0.27 -13.36 6.24
N TYR A 150 1.04 -13.18 5.18
CA TYR A 150 2.43 -12.73 5.31
C TYR A 150 2.51 -11.33 5.92
N PHE A 151 1.72 -10.39 5.41
CA PHE A 151 1.65 -9.02 5.91
C PHE A 151 1.30 -8.98 7.39
N ASP A 152 0.24 -9.68 7.81
CA ASP A 152 -0.20 -9.73 9.21
C ASP A 152 0.87 -10.32 10.12
N ALA A 153 1.55 -11.39 9.69
CA ALA A 153 2.65 -11.97 10.46
C ALA A 153 3.77 -10.96 10.70
N VAL A 154 4.22 -10.25 9.65
CA VAL A 154 5.26 -9.20 9.78
C VAL A 154 4.74 -8.03 10.64
N TRP A 155 3.48 -7.64 10.44
CA TRP A 155 2.82 -6.55 11.16
C TRP A 155 2.84 -6.73 12.67
N GLU A 156 2.51 -7.93 13.17
CA GLU A 156 2.40 -8.20 14.60
C GLU A 156 3.73 -8.04 15.36
N ARG A 157 4.86 -8.28 14.69
CA ARG A 157 6.21 -8.13 15.28
C ARG A 157 6.91 -6.81 14.94
N SER A 158 6.29 -5.98 14.11
CA SER A 158 6.85 -4.70 13.68
C SER A 158 6.45 -3.57 14.65
N PRO A 159 7.39 -2.83 15.25
CA PRO A 159 7.06 -1.66 16.07
C PRO A 159 6.77 -0.42 15.22
N GLU A 160 6.19 0.60 15.86
CA GLU A 160 6.07 1.94 15.28
C GLU A 160 7.45 2.64 15.25
N PRO A 161 7.89 3.17 14.09
CA PRO A 161 9.21 3.76 13.97
C PRO A 161 9.35 5.07 14.76
N ALA A 162 10.47 5.25 15.44
CA ALA A 162 10.75 6.44 16.25
C ALA A 162 11.06 7.68 15.40
N GLU A 163 11.51 7.47 14.16
CA GLU A 163 11.86 8.48 13.17
C GLU A 163 10.62 9.25 12.74
N LEU A 164 9.49 8.57 12.51
CA LEU A 164 8.26 9.20 12.02
C LEU A 164 7.44 9.88 13.12
N ARG A 165 7.65 9.48 14.39
CA ARG A 165 7.05 10.16 15.56
C ARG A 165 7.62 11.56 15.81
N ARG A 166 8.84 11.85 15.34
CA ARG A 166 9.53 13.13 15.58
C ARG A 166 9.20 14.23 14.58
N LEU A 167 8.52 13.89 13.48
CA LEU A 167 8.10 14.84 12.45
C LEU A 167 6.88 15.68 12.85
N SER A 168 6.28 15.45 14.02
CA SER A 168 5.10 16.16 14.52
C SER A 168 5.43 17.35 15.43
N LEU A 169 6.64 17.90 15.37
CA LEU A 169 7.09 19.05 16.17
C LEU A 169 7.35 20.27 15.29
#